data_AF-A0A2H0UQB1-F1
#
_entry.id   AF-A0A2H0UQB1-F1
#
_cell.length_a   1.000
_cell.length_b   1.000
_cell.length_c   1.000
_cell.angle_alpha   90.00
_cell.angle_beta   90.00
_cell.angle_gamma   90.00
#
_symmetry.space_group_name_H-M   'P 1'
#
loop_
_entity.id
_entity.type
_entity.pdbx_description
1 polymer ?
#
loop_
_entity_poly.entity_id
_entity_poly.type
_entity_poly.pdbx_seq_one_letter_code
_entity_poly.pdbx_strand_id
1 'polypeptide(L)' 'GRFFTEEEERGSTRVIVLGSEAAKDLFAEEDPIGQRVKIGSSPFQVIGVMKERGA' A
#
# COMPACT_ATOMS: atom_id res chain seq x y z
N GLY A 1 -9.27 -5.76 5.09
CA GLY A 1 -8.07 -5.00 5.46
C GLY A 1 -7.71 -5.35 6.89
N ARG A 2 -6.44 -5.63 7.16
CA ARG A 2 -5.96 -5.87 8.52
C ARG A 2 -5.55 -4.55 9.18
N PHE A 3 -5.65 -4.46 10.49
CA PHE A 3 -5.12 -3.32 11.26
C PHE A 3 -3.59 -3.40 11.36
N PHE A 4 -2.95 -2.23 11.52
CA PHE A 4 -1.53 -2.10 11.77
C PHE A 4 -1.14 -2.83 13.07
N THR A 5 0.01 -3.49 13.08
CA THR A 5 0.56 -4.16 14.27
C THR A 5 1.65 -3.31 14.94
N GLU A 6 1.87 -3.46 16.25
CA GLU A 6 2.88 -2.69 17.00
C GLU A 6 4.33 -2.85 16.48
N GLU A 7 4.60 -3.90 15.70
CA GLU A 7 5.87 -4.11 14.99
C GLU A 7 5.99 -3.25 13.70
N GLU A 8 4.87 -2.94 13.05
CA GLU A 8 4.78 -1.94 11.97
C GLU A 8 4.96 -0.52 12.53
N GLU A 9 4.46 -0.24 13.74
CA GLU A 9 4.59 1.08 14.39
C GLU A 9 6.03 1.36 14.90
N ARG A 10 6.73 0.33 15.41
CA ARG A 10 8.11 0.44 15.92
C ARG A 10 9.20 0.61 14.84
N GLY A 11 8.84 0.59 13.56
CA GLY A 11 9.72 0.99 12.46
C GLY A 11 10.35 -0.13 11.64
N SER A 12 9.92 -1.39 11.79
CA SER A 12 10.48 -2.50 10.98
C SER A 12 9.68 -2.79 9.70
N THR A 13 8.39 -2.49 9.68
CA THR A 13 7.55 -2.79 8.51
C THR A 13 6.79 -1.54 8.09
N ARG A 14 7.34 -0.85 7.08
CA ARG A 14 6.74 0.32 6.47
C ARG A 14 5.64 -0.15 5.54
N VAL A 15 4.38 0.17 5.82
CA VAL A 15 3.24 -0.23 4.99
C VAL A 15 2.44 0.96 4.50
N ILE A 16 1.78 0.80 3.36
CA ILE A 16 0.97 1.83 2.71
C ILE A 16 -0.35 1.27 2.21
N VAL A 17 -1.34 2.16 2.12
CA VAL A 17 -2.59 1.92 1.41
C VAL A 17 -2.59 2.83 0.19
N LEU A 18 -2.82 2.26 -0.99
CA LEU A 18 -2.86 3.02 -2.24
C LEU A 18 -4.28 3.49 -2.55
N GLY A 19 -4.43 4.66 -3.18
CA GLY A 19 -5.70 5.02 -3.82
C GLY A 19 -5.96 4.15 -5.05
N SER A 20 -7.21 4.01 -5.50
CA SER A 20 -7.55 3.22 -6.69
C SER A 20 -6.81 3.68 -7.94
N GLU A 21 -6.68 5.00 -8.13
CA GLU A 21 -5.97 5.59 -9.26
C GLU A 21 -4.48 5.29 -9.17
N ALA A 22 -3.85 5.56 -8.02
CA ALA A 22 -2.43 5.25 -7.81
C ALA A 22 -2.11 3.75 -7.92
N ALA A 23 -3.03 2.87 -7.52
CA ALA A 23 -2.90 1.43 -7.69
C ALA A 23 -2.96 1.04 -9.18
N LYS A 24 -3.88 1.64 -9.96
CA LYS A 24 -3.96 1.43 -11.42
C LYS A 24 -2.74 1.98 -12.14
N ASP A 25 -2.25 3.17 -11.78
CA ASP A 25 -1.06 3.75 -12.43
C ASP A 25 0.22 2.97 -12.12
N LEU A 26 0.37 2.48 -10.89
CA LEU A 26 1.60 1.79 -10.46
C LEU A 26 1.60 0.28 -10.75
N PHE A 27 0.43 -0.36 -10.71
CA PHE A 27 0.29 -1.82 -10.82
C PHE A 27 -0.62 -2.27 -11.97
N ALA A 28 -1.27 -1.34 -12.69
CA ALA A 28 -2.16 -1.62 -13.82
C ALA A 28 -3.22 -2.69 -13.48
N GLU A 29 -3.01 -3.92 -13.95
CA GLU A 29 -3.89 -5.08 -13.75
C GLU A 29 -3.32 -6.10 -12.74
N GLU A 30 -2.11 -5.88 -12.21
CA GLU A 30 -1.53 -6.73 -11.17
C GLU A 30 -2.10 -6.40 -9.79
N ASP A 31 -2.18 -7.43 -8.94
CA ASP A 31 -2.65 -7.25 -7.57
C ASP A 31 -1.58 -6.47 -6.77
N PRO A 32 -1.89 -5.25 -6.32
CA PRO A 32 -0.94 -4.43 -5.61
C PRO A 32 -0.77 -4.90 -4.16
N ILE A 33 -1.65 -5.73 -3.60
CA ILE A 33 -1.57 -6.16 -2.20
C ILE A 33 -0.40 -7.13 -2.02
N GLY A 34 0.47 -6.84 -1.05
CA GLY A 34 1.69 -7.60 -0.78
C GLY A 34 2.91 -7.15 -1.59
N GLN A 35 2.71 -6.28 -2.59
CA GLN A 35 3.80 -5.70 -3.37
C GLN A 35 4.59 -4.66 -2.55
N ARG A 36 5.86 -4.46 -2.91
CA ARG A 36 6.72 -3.43 -2.29
C ARG A 36 6.91 -2.24 -3.21
N VAL A 37 6.56 -1.05 -2.73
CA VAL A 37 6.75 0.23 -3.41
C VAL A 37 7.83 1.04 -2.70
N LYS A 38 8.72 1.67 -3.45
CA LYS A 38 9.72 2.58 -2.87
C LYS A 38 9.21 4.01 -2.98
N ILE A 39 9.02 4.67 -1.83
CA ILE A 39 8.65 6.09 -1.77
C ILE A 39 9.88 6.84 -1.26
N GLY A 40 10.51 7.63 -2.15
CA GLY A 40 11.80 8.27 -1.90
C GLY A 40 12.93 7.25 -1.72
N SER A 41 13.59 7.29 -0.56
CA SER A 41 14.67 6.36 -0.18
C SER A 41 14.17 5.14 0.60
N SER A 42 12.86 5.04 0.83
CA SER A 42 12.26 4.15 1.81
C SER A 42 11.37 3.09 1.13
N PRO A 43 11.58 1.78 1.36
CA PRO A 43 10.68 0.74 0.88
C PRO A 43 9.43 0.66 1.76
N PHE A 44 8.27 0.44 1.13
CA PHE A 44 6.97 0.26 1.76
C PHE A 44 6.28 -0.96 1.16
N GLN A 45 5.46 -1.66 1.94
CA GLN A 45 4.63 -2.76 1.46
C GLN A 45 3.17 -2.32 1.38
N VAL A 46 2.52 -2.60 0.25
CA VAL A 46 1.11 -2.29 0.05
C VAL A 46 0.28 -3.33 0.79
N ILE A 47 -0.58 -2.88 1.71
CA ILE A 47 -1.47 -3.75 2.48
C ILE A 47 -2.94 -3.61 2.09
N GLY A 48 -3.23 -2.69 1.17
CA GLY A 48 -4.58 -2.50 0.66
C GLY A 48 -4.65 -1.38 -0.37
N VAL A 49 -5.77 -1.37 -1.07
CA VAL A 49 -6.15 -0.31 -2.00
C VAL A 49 -7.47 0.27 -1.53
N MET A 50 -7.55 1.60 -1.43
CA MET A 50 -8.81 2.29 -1.21
C MET A 50 -9.67 2.11 -2.46
N LYS A 51 -10.89 1.61 -2.27
CA LYS A 51 -11.90 1.66 -3.34
C LYS A 51 -12.08 3.12 -3.75
N GLU A 52 -12.09 3.34 -5.06
CA GLU A 52 -12.40 4.63 -5.67
C GLU A 52 -13.68 5.17 -5.01
N ARG A 53 -13.62 6.40 -4.50
CA ARG A 53 -14.81 7.03 -3.94
C ARG A 53 -15.68 7.47 -5.13
N GLY A 54 -16.59 6.60 -5.56
CA GLY A 54 -17.64 6.90 -6.53
C GLY A 54 -18.85 6.02 -6.22
N ALA A 55 -20.06 6.54 -5.97
CA ALA A 55 -20.63 7.87 -6.19
C ALA A 55 -21.39 8.36 -4.94
#